data_AF-A5GCX1-F1
#
_entry.id   AF-A5GCX1-F1
#
_cell.length_a   1.000
_cell.length_b   1.000
_cell.length_c   1.000
_cell.angle_alpha   90.00
_cell.angle_beta   90.00
_cell.angle_gamma   90.00
#
_symmetry.space_group_name_H-M   'P 1'
#
loop_
_entity.id
_entity.type
_entity.pdbx_description
1 polymer ?
#
loop_
_entity_poly.entity_id
_entity_poly.type
_entity_poly.pdbx_seq_one_letter_code
_entity_poly.pdbx_strand_id
1 'polypeptide(L)'
;MTASTPARTTVSAILPFILLLVQIGSGLAAESSFEIDIKELDRTKTPARATKKKTVKPSRPAPARSSTRKKAETLPASATGYVKYAVKSGDHIFKILMKDFGMSNSAAEALIPEIVRINKISDIRKLSIGQTILVPTGVKHGTAAIAKGAPGKVRPESPVLNKQPATTVTPQTSQTSRSLTEAPLVAAVAVRSIKTREPGEIVDSLMNILALKWGKNQIIETSPGKGGGGRFSVKVDRYFEHNNKRFILSLSDNDPYTYTLFRLLEVEGYNVVRVSPADDFAKIVSSLLTHLDITYRYAEHSLMLNDKNRTITRVTGFLFTRDTNPPRQVLITESPVAALTAELQEVKDKHP
;
A
#
# COMPACT_ATOMS: atom_id res chain seq x y z
N MET A 1 65.68 47.11 21.05
CA MET A 1 65.40 46.39 19.80
C MET A 1 63.90 46.13 19.71
N THR A 2 63.26 46.94 18.86
CA THR A 2 61.95 46.80 18.20
C THR A 2 60.87 45.92 18.82
N ALA A 3 59.97 46.53 19.60
CA ALA A 3 58.60 46.07 19.79
C ALA A 3 57.71 46.67 18.68
N SER A 4 56.97 45.81 17.98
CA SER A 4 56.10 46.16 16.87
C SER A 4 54.66 46.39 17.34
N THR A 5 54.06 47.48 16.85
CA THR A 5 52.64 47.86 16.88
C THR A 5 52.38 48.52 15.51
N PRO A 6 51.16 48.81 15.00
CA PRO A 6 49.78 48.27 15.12
C PRO A 6 49.10 47.99 13.73
N ALA A 7 47.85 47.52 13.71
CA ALA A 7 46.81 47.93 12.72
C ALA A 7 45.41 47.43 13.16
N ARG A 8 44.52 48.29 13.66
CA ARG A 8 43.43 49.02 12.95
C ARG A 8 42.47 48.11 12.18
N THR A 9 41.27 47.82 12.71
CA THR A 9 39.99 48.55 12.57
C THR A 9 39.32 48.41 11.19
N THR A 10 38.19 47.69 11.12
CA THR A 10 37.06 48.06 10.26
C THR A 10 35.73 47.65 10.90
N VAL A 11 34.88 48.66 11.05
CA VAL A 11 33.49 48.66 11.48
C VAL A 11 32.60 48.33 10.27
N SER A 12 31.52 47.57 10.45
CA SER A 12 30.36 47.57 9.55
C SER A 12 29.12 47.19 10.36
N ALA A 13 28.40 48.17 10.92
CA ALA A 13 27.15 48.74 10.36
C ALA A 13 26.05 47.66 10.21
N ILE A 14 25.20 47.44 11.22
CA ILE A 14 23.90 48.11 11.42
C ILE A 14 23.12 48.29 10.11
N LEU A 15 22.13 47.40 9.90
CA LEU A 15 21.01 47.63 8.98
C LEU A 15 19.70 47.14 9.63
N PRO A 16 18.88 48.05 10.20
CA PRO A 16 17.47 47.81 10.46
C PRO A 16 16.64 48.78 9.63
N PHE A 17 16.00 48.31 8.55
CA PHE A 17 15.02 49.03 7.72
C PHE A 17 14.58 47.98 6.66
N ILE A 18 13.33 47.65 6.36
CA ILE A 18 12.10 48.44 6.25
C ILE A 18 10.88 47.53 6.46
N LEU A 19 9.95 48.06 7.24
CA LEU A 19 8.52 47.80 7.30
C LEU A 19 7.88 47.95 5.91
N LEU A 20 7.37 46.88 5.30
CA LEU A 20 6.39 47.00 4.22
C LEU A 20 5.07 46.34 4.62
N LEU A 21 4.07 47.22 4.74
CA LEU A 21 2.65 47.00 4.82
C LEU A 21 2.13 45.85 3.94
N VAL A 22 1.45 44.89 4.57
CA VAL A 22 0.27 44.25 3.99
C VAL A 22 -0.83 44.27 5.04
N GLN A 23 -1.55 45.40 5.08
CA GLN A 23 -2.95 45.41 5.50
C GLN A 23 -3.83 45.19 4.26
N ILE A 24 -5.05 44.75 4.54
CA ILE A 24 -6.26 44.71 3.70
C ILE A 24 -6.57 43.31 3.16
N GLY A 25 -7.50 42.66 3.86
CA GLY A 25 -8.16 41.43 3.44
C GLY A 25 -9.11 40.87 4.49
N SER A 26 -9.83 41.71 5.22
CA SER A 26 -10.98 41.26 6.03
C SER A 26 -12.10 40.83 5.09
N GLY A 27 -12.05 39.58 4.65
CA GLY A 27 -13.20 38.91 4.05
C GLY A 27 -14.23 38.67 5.14
N LEU A 28 -15.33 39.43 5.10
CA LEU A 28 -16.55 39.14 5.84
C LEU A 28 -16.97 37.71 5.49
N ALA A 29 -16.81 36.79 6.44
CA ALA A 29 -17.50 35.51 6.41
C ALA A 29 -19.00 35.81 6.54
N ALA A 30 -19.74 35.64 5.45
CA ALA A 30 -21.18 35.58 5.51
C ALA A 30 -21.57 34.37 6.37
N GLU A 31 -22.30 34.62 7.45
CA GLU A 31 -23.01 33.58 8.19
C GLU A 31 -24.05 32.96 7.24
N SER A 32 -23.73 31.82 6.64
CA SER A 32 -24.75 30.95 6.06
C SER A 32 -25.41 30.19 7.21
N SER A 33 -26.35 30.86 7.89
CA SER A 33 -27.28 30.19 8.80
C SER A 33 -28.19 29.31 7.95
N PHE A 34 -27.88 28.02 7.88
CA PHE A 34 -28.82 27.01 7.40
C PHE A 34 -29.73 26.64 8.57
N GLU A 35 -30.76 27.45 8.77
CA GLU A 35 -31.90 27.10 9.61
C GLU A 35 -32.71 26.04 8.86
N ILE A 36 -32.45 24.77 9.16
CA ILE A 36 -33.26 23.65 8.67
C ILE A 36 -34.62 23.75 9.35
N ASP A 37 -35.62 24.23 8.61
CA ASP A 37 -36.99 24.33 9.10
C ASP A 37 -37.55 22.92 9.35
N ILE A 38 -37.65 22.56 10.63
CA ILE A 38 -38.12 21.25 11.11
C ILE A 38 -39.60 21.01 10.70
N LYS A 39 -40.32 22.02 10.19
CA LYS A 39 -41.72 21.87 9.75
C LYS A 39 -41.92 21.17 8.41
N GLU A 40 -40.87 20.91 7.62
CA GLU A 40 -41.02 20.18 6.34
C GLU A 40 -40.92 18.65 6.48
N LEU A 41 -40.59 18.11 7.66
CA LEU A 41 -40.41 16.66 7.83
C LEU A 41 -41.70 15.85 8.06
N ASP A 42 -42.88 16.48 8.21
CA ASP A 42 -44.13 15.80 8.63
C ASP A 42 -45.20 15.65 7.52
N ARG A 43 -44.87 15.91 6.25
CA ARG A 43 -45.83 15.78 5.14
C ARG A 43 -45.60 14.57 4.24
N THR A 44 -45.59 13.38 4.82
CA THR A 44 -45.94 12.14 4.08
C THR A 44 -46.99 11.36 4.85
N LYS A 45 -48.21 11.89 4.81
CA LYS A 45 -49.42 11.24 5.30
C LYS A 45 -50.03 10.44 4.15
N THR A 46 -50.04 9.13 4.31
CA THR A 46 -50.74 8.13 3.49
C THR A 46 -52.23 8.45 3.33
N PRO A 47 -52.82 8.25 2.14
CA PRO A 47 -54.26 8.01 2.04
C PRO A 47 -54.55 6.57 1.65
N ALA A 48 -55.44 5.96 2.43
CA ALA A 48 -56.03 4.64 2.19
C ALA A 48 -57.19 4.71 1.19
N ARG A 49 -57.17 3.75 0.24
CA ARG A 49 -58.26 2.93 -0.31
C ARG A 49 -59.66 3.53 -0.52
N ALA A 50 -60.14 3.49 -1.77
CA ALA A 50 -61.55 3.24 -2.09
C ALA A 50 -61.73 2.40 -3.36
N THR A 51 -62.50 1.32 -3.22
CA THR A 51 -62.93 0.33 -4.23
C THR A 51 -64.13 0.79 -5.04
N LYS A 52 -64.20 0.52 -6.36
CA LYS A 52 -65.46 0.20 -7.07
C LYS A 52 -65.25 -0.81 -8.21
N LYS A 53 -66.30 -1.62 -8.41
CA LYS A 53 -66.46 -2.91 -9.10
C LYS A 53 -67.43 -2.73 -10.27
N LYS A 54 -67.30 -3.53 -11.36
CA LYS A 54 -68.31 -3.93 -12.42
C LYS A 54 -67.64 -3.97 -13.82
N THR A 55 -67.83 -4.90 -14.76
CA THR A 55 -68.66 -6.13 -14.92
C THR A 55 -68.08 -6.97 -16.08
N VAL A 56 -68.47 -8.25 -16.15
CA VAL A 56 -68.01 -9.40 -16.98
C VAL A 56 -68.81 -9.48 -18.32
N LYS A 57 -68.31 -9.96 -19.49
CA LYS A 57 -68.39 -11.36 -20.07
C LYS A 57 -68.29 -11.30 -21.65
N PRO A 58 -68.17 -12.38 -22.49
CA PRO A 58 -67.14 -13.44 -22.65
C PRO A 58 -66.75 -13.87 -24.12
N SER A 59 -65.86 -14.89 -24.19
CA SER A 59 -65.72 -15.98 -25.21
C SER A 59 -64.83 -15.69 -26.43
N ARG A 60 -63.95 -16.57 -26.97
CA ARG A 60 -63.67 -18.02 -26.85
C ARG A 60 -62.29 -18.30 -27.58
N PRO A 61 -61.85 -19.55 -27.83
CA PRO A 61 -60.86 -20.35 -27.07
C PRO A 61 -59.46 -20.52 -27.71
N ALA A 62 -58.55 -21.14 -26.94
CA ALA A 62 -57.17 -21.53 -27.25
C ALA A 62 -57.01 -22.66 -28.31
N PRO A 63 -55.77 -23.05 -28.69
CA PRO A 63 -55.11 -24.11 -27.91
C PRO A 63 -53.58 -23.98 -27.67
N ALA A 64 -53.21 -24.28 -26.42
CA ALA A 64 -52.14 -25.16 -25.89
C ALA A 64 -50.67 -25.18 -26.38
N ARG A 65 -49.81 -25.44 -25.37
CA ARG A 65 -48.41 -25.94 -25.32
C ARG A 65 -47.32 -24.87 -25.54
N SER A 66 -46.29 -24.71 -24.70
CA SER A 66 -45.83 -25.48 -23.55
C SER A 66 -44.92 -24.62 -22.67
N SER A 67 -44.97 -24.85 -21.37
CA SER A 67 -43.99 -24.41 -20.39
C SER A 67 -42.66 -25.10 -20.63
N THR A 68 -41.58 -24.33 -20.82
CA THR A 68 -40.25 -24.77 -20.39
C THR A 68 -39.49 -23.62 -19.75
N ARG A 69 -39.52 -23.66 -18.42
CA ARG A 69 -38.51 -23.10 -17.53
C ARG A 69 -37.16 -23.73 -17.92
N LYS A 70 -36.28 -23.00 -18.58
CA LYS A 70 -34.83 -23.32 -18.68
C LYS A 70 -34.13 -22.24 -17.85
N LYS A 71 -33.68 -22.55 -16.63
CA LYS A 71 -32.46 -23.28 -16.27
C LYS A 71 -31.24 -22.57 -16.84
N ALA A 72 -30.41 -22.09 -15.91
CA ALA A 72 -29.11 -21.46 -16.09
C ALA A 72 -28.44 -21.85 -17.41
N GLU A 73 -28.16 -20.84 -18.21
CA GLU A 73 -27.39 -20.95 -19.43
C GLU A 73 -25.93 -21.19 -19.04
N THR A 74 -25.59 -22.48 -18.98
CA THR A 74 -24.21 -22.97 -19.05
C THR A 74 -23.54 -22.31 -20.25
N LEU A 75 -22.42 -21.64 -19.99
CA LEU A 75 -21.50 -21.08 -20.98
C LEU A 75 -21.33 -22.06 -22.16
N PRO A 76 -21.47 -21.63 -23.42
CA PRO A 76 -21.12 -22.48 -24.55
C PRO A 76 -19.60 -22.68 -24.50
N ALA A 77 -19.18 -23.87 -24.06
CA ALA A 77 -17.81 -24.32 -24.18
C ALA A 77 -17.47 -24.41 -25.67
N SER A 78 -16.88 -23.35 -26.22
CA SER A 78 -16.27 -23.42 -27.54
C SER A 78 -15.11 -24.40 -27.46
N ALA A 79 -15.04 -25.35 -28.39
CA ALA A 79 -14.03 -26.40 -28.50
C ALA A 79 -12.59 -25.86 -28.76
N THR A 80 -12.35 -24.57 -28.51
CA THR A 80 -11.16 -23.82 -28.93
C THR A 80 -10.39 -23.17 -27.77
N GLY A 81 -10.64 -23.53 -26.50
CA GLY A 81 -9.92 -22.97 -25.35
C GLY A 81 -10.25 -21.50 -25.02
N TYR A 82 -11.27 -20.95 -25.68
CA TYR A 82 -11.78 -19.60 -25.48
C TYR A 82 -13.28 -19.64 -25.22
N VAL A 83 -13.78 -18.76 -24.35
CA VAL A 83 -15.22 -18.55 -24.12
C VAL A 83 -15.61 -17.19 -24.69
N LYS A 84 -16.68 -17.16 -25.48
CA LYS A 84 -17.28 -15.92 -25.99
C LYS A 84 -18.16 -15.30 -24.91
N TYR A 85 -17.96 -14.03 -24.63
CA TYR A 85 -18.77 -13.26 -23.68
C TYR A 85 -19.27 -11.98 -24.35
N ALA A 86 -20.57 -11.70 -24.26
CA ALA A 86 -21.16 -10.45 -24.72
C ALA A 86 -21.18 -9.43 -23.59
N VAL A 87 -20.45 -8.32 -23.77
CA VAL A 87 -20.32 -7.25 -22.77
C VAL A 87 -21.68 -6.59 -22.50
N LYS A 88 -22.06 -6.46 -21.23
CA LYS A 88 -23.28 -5.75 -20.82
C LYS A 88 -22.94 -4.33 -20.35
N SER A 89 -23.97 -3.49 -20.20
CA SER A 89 -23.81 -2.13 -19.68
C SER A 89 -23.19 -2.15 -18.28
N GLY A 90 -22.11 -1.39 -18.07
CA GLY A 90 -21.41 -1.31 -16.79
C GLY A 90 -20.49 -2.50 -16.49
N ASP A 91 -20.21 -3.35 -17.48
CA ASP A 91 -19.16 -4.36 -17.38
C ASP A 91 -17.80 -3.80 -17.79
N HIS A 92 -16.78 -4.24 -17.08
CA HIS A 92 -15.37 -3.99 -17.39
C HIS A 92 -14.64 -5.33 -17.32
N ILE A 93 -13.52 -5.46 -18.05
CA ILE A 93 -12.82 -6.75 -18.23
C ILE A 93 -12.58 -7.44 -16.88
N PHE A 94 -12.09 -6.71 -15.88
CA PHE A 94 -11.89 -7.24 -14.52
C PHE A 94 -13.16 -7.81 -13.88
N LYS A 95 -14.27 -7.06 -13.91
CA LYS A 95 -15.54 -7.52 -13.32
C LYS A 95 -16.11 -8.72 -14.05
N ILE A 96 -15.93 -8.82 -15.37
CA ILE A 96 -16.31 -10.01 -16.12
C ILE A 96 -15.48 -11.22 -15.64
N LEU A 97 -14.16 -11.07 -15.55
CA LEU A 97 -13.27 -12.16 -15.11
C LEU A 97 -13.53 -12.61 -13.66
N MET A 98 -13.81 -11.67 -12.76
CA MET A 98 -14.08 -12.01 -11.36
C MET A 98 -15.49 -12.58 -11.17
N LYS A 99 -16.52 -11.92 -11.73
CA LYS A 99 -17.92 -12.28 -11.48
C LYS A 99 -18.36 -13.50 -12.29
N ASP A 100 -18.03 -13.53 -13.57
CA ASP A 100 -18.53 -14.57 -14.49
C ASP A 100 -17.53 -15.74 -14.64
N PHE A 101 -16.23 -15.49 -14.43
CA PHE A 101 -15.18 -16.52 -14.49
C PHE A 101 -14.56 -16.88 -13.13
N GLY A 102 -14.93 -16.21 -12.03
CA GLY A 102 -14.48 -16.56 -10.67
C GLY A 102 -12.98 -16.35 -10.41
N MET A 103 -12.29 -15.53 -11.22
CA MET A 103 -10.85 -15.34 -11.09
C MET A 103 -10.49 -14.43 -9.90
N SER A 104 -9.33 -14.67 -9.28
CA SER A 104 -8.74 -13.74 -8.31
C SER A 104 -8.22 -12.48 -9.01
N ASN A 105 -8.03 -11.38 -8.27
CA ASN A 105 -7.51 -10.14 -8.86
C ASN A 105 -6.14 -10.34 -9.53
N SER A 106 -5.23 -11.08 -8.88
CA SER A 106 -3.91 -11.39 -9.45
C SER A 106 -4.00 -12.24 -10.73
N ALA A 107 -4.93 -13.19 -10.79
CA ALA A 107 -5.16 -13.99 -12.00
C ALA A 107 -5.77 -13.14 -13.12
N ALA A 108 -6.68 -12.23 -12.79
CA ALA A 108 -7.28 -11.31 -13.75
C ALA A 108 -6.23 -10.34 -14.33
N GLU A 109 -5.38 -9.75 -13.49
CA GLU A 109 -4.28 -8.85 -13.92
C GLU A 109 -3.33 -9.54 -14.91
N ALA A 110 -2.97 -10.80 -14.66
CA ALA A 110 -2.11 -11.57 -15.55
C ALA A 110 -2.76 -11.87 -16.90
N LEU A 111 -4.10 -11.95 -16.98
CA LEU A 111 -4.83 -12.38 -18.18
C LEU A 111 -5.27 -11.22 -19.08
N ILE A 112 -5.36 -10.01 -18.54
CA ILE A 112 -5.80 -8.82 -19.28
C ILE A 112 -4.94 -8.53 -20.51
N PRO A 113 -3.59 -8.57 -20.47
CA PRO A 113 -2.76 -8.32 -21.65
C PRO A 113 -3.09 -9.29 -22.80
N GLU A 114 -3.39 -10.54 -22.45
CA GLU A 114 -3.69 -11.59 -23.42
C GLU A 114 -5.09 -11.40 -24.03
N ILE A 115 -6.10 -11.04 -23.23
CA ILE A 115 -7.45 -10.70 -23.73
C ILE A 115 -7.40 -9.49 -24.67
N VAL A 116 -6.63 -8.46 -24.31
CA VAL A 116 -6.44 -7.26 -25.12
C VAL A 116 -5.83 -7.61 -26.47
N ARG A 117 -4.79 -8.45 -26.47
CA ARG A 117 -4.10 -8.92 -27.67
C ARG A 117 -5.02 -9.72 -28.59
N ILE A 118 -5.79 -10.65 -28.04
CA ILE A 118 -6.69 -11.53 -28.81
C ILE A 118 -7.86 -10.74 -29.42
N ASN A 119 -8.43 -9.81 -28.66
CA ASN A 119 -9.63 -9.08 -29.07
C ASN A 119 -9.34 -7.74 -29.75
N LYS A 120 -8.05 -7.37 -29.90
CA LYS A 120 -7.59 -6.12 -30.52
C LYS A 120 -8.27 -4.88 -29.89
N ILE A 121 -8.37 -4.86 -28.56
CA ILE A 121 -9.02 -3.78 -27.82
C ILE A 121 -7.99 -2.66 -27.59
N SER A 122 -8.24 -1.47 -28.13
CA SER A 122 -7.31 -0.33 -27.96
C SER A 122 -7.31 0.27 -26.55
N ASP A 123 -8.43 0.15 -25.82
CA ASP A 123 -8.59 0.68 -24.47
C ASP A 123 -9.42 -0.27 -23.60
N ILE A 124 -8.79 -0.85 -22.58
CA ILE A 124 -9.40 -1.78 -21.61
C ILE A 124 -10.56 -1.16 -20.82
N ARG A 125 -10.64 0.18 -20.76
CA ARG A 125 -11.67 0.91 -20.00
C ARG A 125 -12.92 1.20 -20.82
N LYS A 126 -12.88 1.00 -22.14
CA LYS A 126 -13.97 1.35 -23.07
C LYS A 126 -14.48 0.13 -23.83
N LEU A 127 -14.94 -0.87 -23.10
CA LEU A 127 -15.71 -1.95 -23.72
C LEU A 127 -17.07 -1.40 -24.19
N SER A 128 -17.45 -1.71 -25.43
CA SER A 128 -18.76 -1.32 -25.96
C SER A 128 -19.82 -2.36 -25.59
N ILE A 129 -21.02 -1.90 -25.24
CA ILE A 129 -22.15 -2.78 -24.91
C ILE A 129 -22.50 -3.63 -26.13
N GLY A 130 -22.65 -4.94 -25.95
CA GLY A 130 -22.90 -5.91 -27.03
C GLY A 130 -21.64 -6.40 -27.75
N GLN A 131 -20.46 -5.85 -27.44
CA GLN A 131 -19.19 -6.35 -27.97
C GLN A 131 -18.96 -7.78 -27.48
N THR A 132 -18.62 -8.70 -28.39
CA THR A 132 -18.25 -10.07 -28.02
C THR A 132 -16.75 -10.13 -27.79
N ILE A 133 -16.34 -10.48 -26.58
CA ILE A 133 -14.95 -10.73 -26.21
C ILE A 133 -14.67 -12.22 -26.09
N LEU A 134 -13.45 -12.61 -26.44
CA LEU A 134 -12.90 -13.94 -26.27
C LEU A 134 -12.05 -13.99 -25.01
N VAL A 135 -12.46 -14.82 -24.05
CA VAL A 135 -11.76 -15.03 -22.78
C VAL A 135 -11.04 -16.39 -22.82
N PRO A 136 -9.72 -16.44 -22.67
CA PRO A 136 -8.97 -17.70 -22.56
C PRO A 136 -9.37 -18.47 -21.28
N THR A 137 -9.77 -19.74 -21.41
CA THR A 137 -10.11 -20.61 -20.26
C THR A 137 -9.15 -21.79 -20.07
N GLY A 138 -8.18 -21.96 -20.97
CA GLY A 138 -7.19 -23.05 -20.93
C GLY A 138 -6.02 -22.83 -19.97
N VAL A 139 -5.94 -21.68 -19.30
CA VAL A 139 -4.83 -21.39 -18.40
C VAL A 139 -5.20 -21.91 -17.02
N LYS A 140 -4.61 -23.04 -16.62
CA LYS A 140 -4.74 -23.63 -15.28
C LYS A 140 -4.14 -22.66 -14.25
N HIS A 141 -4.93 -21.67 -13.84
CA HIS A 141 -4.58 -20.82 -12.72
C HIS A 141 -4.97 -21.56 -11.44
N GLY A 142 -3.96 -21.82 -10.61
CA GLY A 142 -4.06 -22.63 -9.40
C GLY A 142 -5.17 -22.12 -8.48
N THR A 143 -6.35 -22.70 -8.64
CA THR A 143 -7.31 -22.83 -7.55
C THR A 143 -6.63 -23.73 -6.52
N ALA A 144 -6.25 -23.13 -5.39
CA ALA A 144 -5.89 -23.87 -4.19
C ALA A 144 -7.14 -24.64 -3.70
N ALA A 145 -7.41 -25.78 -4.32
CA ALA A 145 -8.33 -26.77 -3.83
C ALA A 145 -7.59 -27.62 -2.78
N ILE A 146 -7.93 -27.40 -1.51
CA ILE A 146 -7.55 -28.28 -0.40
C ILE A 146 -8.28 -29.61 -0.62
N ALA A 147 -7.55 -30.64 -1.06
CA ALA A 147 -8.00 -32.02 -1.05
C ALA A 147 -6.89 -32.92 -0.48
N LYS A 148 -7.21 -33.55 0.66
CA LYS A 148 -6.45 -34.62 1.32
C LYS A 148 -6.23 -35.81 0.37
N GLY A 149 -5.01 -36.37 0.36
CA GLY A 149 -4.72 -37.70 -0.18
C GLY A 149 -3.23 -37.90 -0.45
N ALA A 150 -2.59 -38.81 0.30
CA ALA A 150 -1.14 -39.04 0.37
C ALA A 150 -0.58 -39.95 -0.77
N PRO A 151 0.63 -40.54 -0.66
CA PRO A 151 1.86 -40.06 -1.31
C PRO A 151 2.37 -41.00 -2.43
N GLY A 152 2.89 -40.43 -3.51
CA GLY A 152 3.44 -41.17 -4.66
C GLY A 152 4.91 -40.82 -4.93
N LYS A 153 5.80 -41.62 -4.36
CA LYS A 153 7.24 -41.76 -4.61
C LYS A 153 7.50 -42.18 -6.06
N VAL A 154 8.27 -41.42 -6.86
CA VAL A 154 9.33 -41.91 -7.80
C VAL A 154 10.24 -40.74 -8.26
N ARG A 155 11.54 -40.89 -8.01
CA ARG A 155 12.74 -40.36 -8.70
C ARG A 155 13.52 -41.63 -9.14
N PRO A 156 14.51 -41.66 -10.06
CA PRO A 156 15.11 -40.64 -10.96
C PRO A 156 15.12 -41.07 -12.45
N GLU A 157 15.55 -40.19 -13.36
CA GLU A 157 16.73 -40.43 -14.22
C GLU A 157 16.94 -39.26 -15.20
N SER A 158 18.19 -38.78 -15.24
CA SER A 158 18.77 -37.99 -16.34
C SER A 158 19.61 -38.95 -17.19
N PRO A 159 19.83 -38.67 -18.48
CA PRO A 159 21.23 -38.36 -18.84
C PRO A 159 21.43 -37.39 -20.05
N VAL A 160 22.41 -36.48 -19.84
CA VAL A 160 23.66 -36.31 -20.64
C VAL A 160 23.67 -35.45 -21.93
N LEU A 161 24.66 -34.56 -21.92
CA LEU A 161 25.46 -33.94 -23.00
C LEU A 161 24.85 -32.85 -23.88
N ASN A 162 25.36 -31.62 -23.74
CA ASN A 162 26.01 -31.03 -24.91
C ASN A 162 27.14 -30.05 -24.55
N LYS A 163 28.09 -29.96 -25.48
CA LYS A 163 29.47 -29.50 -25.37
C LYS A 163 29.65 -27.98 -25.35
N GLN A 164 30.73 -27.61 -24.67
CA GLN A 164 31.46 -26.36 -24.61
C GLN A 164 32.04 -25.95 -25.99
N PRO A 165 32.26 -24.64 -26.22
CA PRO A 165 33.62 -24.09 -26.29
C PRO A 165 33.73 -22.81 -25.43
N ALA A 166 34.54 -22.75 -24.38
CA ALA A 166 35.96 -22.40 -24.39
C ALA A 166 36.22 -21.03 -25.05
N THR A 167 36.15 -19.97 -24.24
CA THR A 167 36.90 -18.74 -24.51
C THR A 167 37.65 -18.36 -23.24
N THR A 168 38.97 -18.42 -23.40
CA THR A 168 40.01 -17.98 -22.50
C THR A 168 39.83 -16.51 -22.13
N VAL A 169 39.73 -16.21 -20.83
CA VAL A 169 40.14 -14.90 -20.30
C VAL A 169 40.81 -15.08 -18.94
N THR A 170 42.03 -14.58 -18.92
CA THR A 170 43.07 -14.55 -17.90
C THR A 170 42.61 -13.91 -16.58
N PRO A 171 43.10 -14.37 -15.41
CA PRO A 171 42.83 -13.72 -14.13
C PRO A 171 43.74 -12.50 -13.97
N GLN A 172 43.16 -11.30 -14.04
CA GLN A 172 43.82 -10.08 -13.57
C GLN A 172 43.12 -9.53 -12.33
N THR A 173 43.65 -10.00 -11.21
CA THR A 173 43.78 -9.30 -9.94
C THR A 173 44.11 -7.82 -10.14
N SER A 174 43.21 -6.93 -9.74
CA SER A 174 43.51 -5.56 -9.30
C SER A 174 42.34 -5.03 -8.47
N GLN A 175 42.20 -5.60 -7.27
CA GLN A 175 41.52 -4.92 -6.17
C GLN A 175 42.43 -3.77 -5.71
N THR A 176 42.13 -2.56 -6.14
CA THR A 176 42.68 -1.35 -5.52
C THR A 176 41.94 -1.14 -4.21
N SER A 177 42.48 -1.75 -3.15
CA SER A 177 42.17 -1.45 -1.76
C SER A 177 42.69 -0.06 -1.41
N ARG A 178 41.90 0.98 -1.70
CA ARG A 178 42.03 2.25 -0.97
C ARG A 178 41.40 2.07 0.40
N SER A 179 42.25 1.64 1.33
CA SER A 179 42.10 1.86 2.77
C SER A 179 41.95 3.36 3.02
N LEU A 180 40.72 3.87 2.99
CA LEU A 180 40.39 5.06 3.75
C LEU A 180 40.33 4.59 5.20
N THR A 181 41.32 5.02 5.97
CA THR A 181 41.28 5.02 7.44
C THR A 181 40.14 5.96 7.86
N GLU A 182 38.92 5.46 7.76
CA GLU A 182 37.75 6.03 8.38
C GLU A 182 37.93 5.84 9.88
N ALA A 183 38.25 6.93 10.58
CA ALA A 183 38.27 6.92 12.03
C ALA A 183 36.92 6.35 12.51
N PRO A 184 36.90 5.34 13.41
CA PRO A 184 35.66 4.83 13.93
C PRO A 184 35.06 5.92 14.82
N LEU A 185 34.26 6.80 14.24
CA LEU A 185 33.18 7.46 14.97
C LEU A 185 32.32 6.31 15.46
N VAL A 186 32.54 5.93 16.73
CA VAL A 186 31.67 5.02 17.47
C VAL A 186 30.34 5.76 17.63
N ALA A 187 29.61 5.91 16.54
CA ALA A 187 28.31 6.52 16.51
C ALA A 187 27.42 5.65 17.38
N ALA A 188 26.99 6.19 18.52
CA ALA A 188 26.12 5.47 19.43
C ALA A 188 24.85 5.06 18.68
N VAL A 189 24.69 3.75 18.44
CA VAL A 189 23.51 3.19 17.78
C VAL A 189 22.40 3.08 18.82
N ALA A 190 21.29 3.79 18.59
CA ALA A 190 20.12 3.67 19.44
C ALA A 190 19.30 2.44 19.04
N VAL A 191 19.22 1.44 19.91
CA VAL A 191 18.43 0.22 19.68
C VAL A 191 17.01 0.41 20.18
N ARG A 192 16.01 0.09 19.35
CA ARG A 192 14.58 0.14 19.68
C ARG A 192 13.92 -1.20 19.34
N SER A 193 13.26 -1.83 20.31
CA SER A 193 12.47 -3.05 20.07
C SER A 193 10.99 -2.72 19.88
N ILE A 194 10.36 -3.34 18.90
CA ILE A 194 8.92 -3.37 18.73
C ILE A 194 8.44 -4.78 19.10
N LYS A 195 7.73 -4.92 20.23
CA LYS A 195 7.36 -6.24 20.79
C LYS A 195 6.06 -6.82 20.23
N THR A 196 5.24 -5.97 19.62
CA THR A 196 3.92 -6.34 19.14
C THR A 196 3.97 -7.01 17.77
N ARG A 197 3.06 -7.95 17.56
CA ARG A 197 2.83 -8.62 16.27
C ARG A 197 1.63 -8.07 15.52
N GLU A 198 0.86 -7.19 16.15
CA GLU A 198 -0.29 -6.58 15.48
C GLU A 198 0.19 -5.49 14.52
N PRO A 199 -0.14 -5.56 13.21
CA PRO A 199 0.34 -4.59 12.22
C PRO A 199 0.05 -3.13 12.58
N GLY A 200 -1.13 -2.85 13.13
CA GLY A 200 -1.50 -1.51 13.58
C GLY A 200 -0.61 -0.97 14.69
N GLU A 201 -0.25 -1.81 15.66
CA GLU A 201 0.64 -1.42 16.76
C GLU A 201 2.11 -1.33 16.32
N ILE A 202 2.54 -2.15 15.35
CA ILE A 202 3.88 -2.05 14.74
C ILE A 202 4.02 -0.69 14.07
N VAL A 203 3.04 -0.31 13.26
CA VAL A 203 2.97 0.99 12.58
C VAL A 203 3.01 2.14 13.59
N ASP A 204 2.19 2.08 14.65
CA ASP A 204 2.15 3.11 15.70
C ASP A 204 3.50 3.24 16.42
N SER A 205 4.12 2.11 16.76
CA SER A 205 5.43 2.07 17.40
C SER A 205 6.51 2.66 16.50
N LEU A 206 6.47 2.33 15.21
CA LEU A 206 7.42 2.83 14.21
C LEU A 206 7.27 4.34 14.02
N MET A 207 6.05 4.87 13.87
CA MET A 207 5.81 6.31 13.77
C MET A 207 6.31 7.07 15.02
N ASN A 208 6.15 6.49 16.20
CA ASN A 208 6.67 7.05 17.45
C ASN A 208 8.21 7.04 17.51
N ILE A 209 8.87 5.96 17.05
CA ILE A 209 10.33 5.88 16.98
C ILE A 209 10.90 6.92 16.00
N LEU A 210 10.22 7.12 14.87
CA LEU A 210 10.55 8.13 13.88
C LEU A 210 10.21 9.55 14.35
N ALA A 211 9.52 9.69 15.49
CA ALA A 211 9.03 10.95 16.05
C ALA A 211 8.16 11.75 15.06
N LEU A 212 7.34 11.05 14.27
CA LEU A 212 6.37 11.68 13.38
C LEU A 212 5.19 12.21 14.18
N LYS A 213 4.59 13.32 13.73
CA LYS A 213 3.33 13.81 14.26
C LYS A 213 2.20 13.21 13.43
N TRP A 214 1.41 12.32 14.04
CA TRP A 214 0.38 11.55 13.35
C TRP A 214 -0.93 11.55 14.13
N GLY A 215 -2.05 11.31 13.44
CA GLY A 215 -3.39 11.18 14.00
C GLY A 215 -4.02 9.83 13.68
N LYS A 216 -4.82 9.29 14.60
CA LYS A 216 -5.65 8.09 14.41
C LYS A 216 -7.03 8.45 13.90
N ASN A 217 -7.61 7.58 13.06
CA ASN A 217 -9.02 7.64 12.66
C ASN A 217 -9.44 9.02 12.12
N GLN A 218 -8.56 9.66 11.36
CA GLN A 218 -8.83 10.97 10.80
C GLN A 218 -9.85 10.87 9.65
N ILE A 219 -10.63 11.93 9.50
CA ILE A 219 -11.53 12.10 8.36
C ILE A 219 -10.88 13.12 7.44
N ILE A 220 -10.48 12.66 6.25
CA ILE A 220 -9.91 13.53 5.22
C ILE A 220 -11.04 13.98 4.32
N GLU A 221 -11.31 15.28 4.34
CA GLU A 221 -12.23 15.91 3.41
C GLU A 221 -11.46 16.42 2.19
N THR A 222 -11.90 16.01 1.00
CA THR A 222 -11.34 16.55 -0.23
C THR A 222 -11.99 17.86 -0.59
N SER A 223 -11.15 18.82 -0.93
CA SER A 223 -11.59 20.06 -1.56
C SER A 223 -12.04 19.72 -2.99
N PRO A 224 -13.12 20.32 -3.52
CA PRO A 224 -13.49 20.08 -4.90
C PRO A 224 -12.32 20.49 -5.79
N GLY A 225 -11.65 19.49 -6.36
CA GLY A 225 -10.45 19.71 -7.15
C GLY A 225 -10.73 20.61 -8.34
N LYS A 226 -9.67 21.13 -8.96
CA LYS A 226 -9.72 22.00 -10.16
C LYS A 226 -10.50 21.38 -11.35
N GLY A 227 -10.79 20.07 -11.30
CA GLY A 227 -11.58 19.31 -12.26
C GLY A 227 -13.07 19.12 -11.92
N GLY A 228 -13.62 19.85 -10.94
CA GLY A 228 -15.07 19.80 -10.64
C GLY A 228 -15.55 18.48 -10.02
N GLY A 229 -14.64 17.70 -9.43
CA GLY A 229 -14.99 16.50 -8.66
C GLY A 229 -15.80 16.89 -7.41
N GLY A 230 -16.85 16.12 -7.11
CA GLY A 230 -17.64 16.31 -5.90
C GLY A 230 -16.77 16.17 -4.64
N ARG A 231 -17.16 16.88 -3.57
CA ARG A 231 -16.52 16.75 -2.25
C ARG A 231 -16.80 15.35 -1.72
N PHE A 232 -15.77 14.66 -1.28
CA PHE A 232 -15.93 13.40 -0.59
C PHE A 232 -15.12 13.40 0.70
N SER A 233 -15.54 12.54 1.62
CA SER A 233 -14.96 12.43 2.94
C SER A 233 -14.57 10.97 3.15
N VAL A 234 -13.32 10.73 3.52
CA VAL A 234 -12.76 9.39 3.70
C VAL A 234 -12.19 9.27 5.09
N LYS A 235 -12.67 8.28 5.84
CA LYS A 235 -12.06 7.92 7.12
C LYS A 235 -10.80 7.09 6.86
N VAL A 236 -9.69 7.51 7.44
CA VAL A 236 -8.38 6.86 7.29
C VAL A 236 -7.87 6.35 8.64
N ASP A 237 -7.14 5.24 8.63
CA ASP A 237 -6.64 4.63 9.87
C ASP A 237 -5.59 5.51 10.54
N ARG A 238 -4.61 6.00 9.76
CA ARG A 238 -3.61 6.98 10.21
C ARG A 238 -3.38 8.06 9.17
N TYR A 239 -3.12 9.27 9.64
CA TYR A 239 -2.73 10.41 8.82
C TYR A 239 -1.50 11.09 9.42
N PHE A 240 -0.54 11.48 8.58
CA PHE A 240 0.57 12.34 8.99
C PHE A 240 1.18 13.10 7.82
N GLU A 241 2.02 14.09 8.13
CA GLU A 241 2.78 14.85 7.15
C GLU A 241 4.27 14.69 7.42
N HIS A 242 5.05 14.50 6.35
CA HIS A 242 6.50 14.38 6.42
C HIS A 242 7.12 14.95 5.14
N ASN A 243 8.15 15.79 5.27
CA ASN A 243 8.84 16.43 4.13
C ASN A 243 7.89 17.11 3.13
N ASN A 244 6.89 17.86 3.63
CA ASN A 244 5.82 18.50 2.84
C ASN A 244 4.97 17.54 1.99
N LYS A 245 5.05 16.24 2.25
CA LYS A 245 4.19 15.21 1.67
C LYS A 245 3.16 14.76 2.69
N ARG A 246 1.94 14.51 2.22
CA ARG A 246 0.84 13.99 3.05
C ARG A 246 0.79 12.48 2.90
N PHE A 247 0.71 11.77 4.01
CA PHE A 247 0.67 10.31 4.05
C PHE A 247 -0.62 9.83 4.72
N ILE A 248 -1.18 8.79 4.14
CA ILE A 248 -2.33 8.07 4.68
C ILE A 248 -1.92 6.62 4.83
N LEU A 249 -2.16 6.03 5.99
CA LEU A 249 -2.05 4.58 6.16
C LEU A 249 -3.42 3.95 6.24
N SER A 250 -3.55 2.82 5.56
CA SER A 250 -4.68 1.92 5.67
C SER A 250 -4.21 0.57 6.19
N LEU A 251 -4.80 0.14 7.29
CA LEU A 251 -4.58 -1.14 7.96
C LEU A 251 -5.65 -2.17 7.60
N SER A 252 -6.68 -1.73 6.89
CA SER A 252 -7.88 -2.51 6.57
C SER A 252 -7.69 -3.33 5.29
N ASP A 253 -8.35 -4.49 5.26
CA ASP A 253 -8.38 -5.33 4.07
C ASP A 253 -9.04 -4.62 2.90
N ASN A 254 -8.63 -5.05 1.70
CA ASN A 254 -8.80 -4.44 0.39
C ASN A 254 -10.29 -4.27 -0.03
N ASP A 255 -11.03 -3.42 0.67
CA ASP A 255 -12.39 -3.03 0.31
C ASP A 255 -12.37 -2.27 -1.03
N PRO A 256 -13.06 -2.77 -2.07
CA PRO A 256 -13.09 -2.14 -3.39
C PRO A 256 -13.55 -0.68 -3.38
N TYR A 257 -14.43 -0.33 -2.44
CA TYR A 257 -14.92 1.05 -2.31
C TYR A 257 -13.81 1.96 -1.77
N THR A 258 -13.20 1.56 -0.66
CA THR A 258 -12.07 2.27 -0.05
C THR A 258 -10.89 2.41 -1.00
N TYR A 259 -10.60 1.40 -1.83
CA TYR A 259 -9.57 1.46 -2.88
C TYR A 259 -9.80 2.63 -3.85
N THR A 260 -11.03 2.82 -4.31
CA THR A 260 -11.36 3.86 -5.29
C THR A 260 -11.17 5.25 -4.68
N LEU A 261 -11.60 5.43 -3.42
CA LEU A 261 -11.43 6.68 -2.69
C LEU A 261 -9.95 7.01 -2.45
N PHE A 262 -9.14 6.03 -2.08
CA PHE A 262 -7.69 6.23 -1.94
C PHE A 262 -7.02 6.56 -3.26
N ARG A 263 -7.47 5.97 -4.37
CA ARG A 263 -6.93 6.33 -5.68
C ARG A 263 -7.22 7.78 -6.06
N LEU A 264 -8.38 8.31 -5.66
CA LEU A 264 -8.68 9.74 -5.83
C LEU A 264 -7.76 10.61 -4.97
N LEU A 265 -7.53 10.23 -3.70
CA LEU A 265 -6.59 10.94 -2.82
C LEU A 265 -5.14 10.91 -3.35
N GLU A 266 -4.70 9.80 -3.96
CA GLU A 266 -3.40 9.72 -4.63
C GLU A 266 -3.26 10.74 -5.76
N VAL A 267 -4.32 10.95 -6.56
CA VAL A 267 -4.34 11.97 -7.62
C VAL A 267 -4.29 13.39 -7.04
N GLU A 268 -4.83 13.61 -5.84
CA GLU A 268 -4.71 14.87 -5.08
C GLU A 268 -3.34 15.04 -4.38
N GLY A 269 -2.43 14.08 -4.54
CA GLY A 269 -1.06 14.14 -4.02
C GLY A 269 -0.88 13.57 -2.62
N TYR A 270 -1.82 12.77 -2.12
CA TYR A 270 -1.60 11.96 -0.92
C TYR A 270 -0.80 10.70 -1.26
N ASN A 271 0.12 10.32 -0.37
CA ASN A 271 0.87 9.07 -0.47
C ASN A 271 0.15 8.03 0.39
N VAL A 272 -0.45 7.03 -0.25
CA VAL A 272 -1.22 5.99 0.44
C VAL A 272 -0.32 4.78 0.67
N VAL A 273 -0.10 4.46 1.94
CA VAL A 273 0.65 3.27 2.38
C VAL A 273 -0.35 2.24 2.87
N ARG A 274 -0.41 1.10 2.20
CA ARG A 274 -1.32 0.00 2.55
C ARG A 274 -0.56 -1.06 3.32
N VAL A 275 -1.11 -1.45 4.45
CA VAL A 275 -0.57 -2.48 5.33
C VAL A 275 -1.60 -3.58 5.44
N SER A 276 -1.27 -4.77 4.96
CA SER A 276 -2.15 -5.94 5.10
C SER A 276 -2.06 -6.49 6.53
N PRO A 277 -3.15 -7.03 7.09
CA PRO A 277 -3.10 -7.77 8.34
C PRO A 277 -2.21 -9.02 8.28
N ALA A 278 -1.89 -9.51 7.06
CA ALA A 278 -0.98 -10.63 6.84
C ALA A 278 0.49 -10.22 6.64
N ASP A 279 0.79 -8.92 6.63
CA ASP A 279 2.16 -8.45 6.47
C ASP A 279 2.96 -8.67 7.76
N ASP A 280 4.19 -9.16 7.58
CA ASP A 280 5.13 -9.33 8.67
C ASP A 280 5.81 -8.01 9.05
N PHE A 281 6.51 -8.02 10.19
CA PHE A 281 7.27 -6.88 10.68
C PHE A 281 8.21 -6.29 9.62
N ALA A 282 8.92 -7.14 8.87
CA ALA A 282 9.91 -6.69 7.90
C ALA A 282 9.27 -5.96 6.72
N LYS A 283 8.15 -6.46 6.19
CA LYS A 283 7.37 -5.83 5.12
C LYS A 283 6.79 -4.50 5.56
N ILE A 284 6.24 -4.42 6.77
CA ILE A 284 5.64 -3.18 7.30
C ILE A 284 6.71 -2.10 7.43
N VAL A 285 7.83 -2.42 8.09
CA VAL A 285 8.91 -1.45 8.34
C VAL A 285 9.57 -1.01 7.02
N SER A 286 9.88 -1.96 6.13
CA SER A 286 10.48 -1.65 4.83
C SER A 286 9.55 -0.79 3.96
N SER A 287 8.26 -1.12 3.90
CA SER A 287 7.26 -0.35 3.16
C SER A 287 7.20 1.09 3.67
N LEU A 288 7.08 1.29 4.99
CA LEU A 288 6.98 2.64 5.56
C LEU A 288 8.27 3.45 5.36
N LEU A 289 9.44 2.88 5.65
CA LEU A 289 10.72 3.59 5.47
C LEU A 289 10.98 3.95 4.00
N THR A 290 10.59 3.09 3.07
CA THR A 290 10.69 3.37 1.62
C THR A 290 9.81 4.55 1.21
N HIS A 291 8.55 4.58 1.65
CA HIS A 291 7.63 5.69 1.33
C HIS A 291 8.06 7.02 1.96
N LEU A 292 8.77 6.97 3.09
CA LEU A 292 9.34 8.15 3.75
C LEU A 292 10.67 8.61 3.12
N ASP A 293 11.15 7.94 2.07
CA ASP A 293 12.45 8.18 1.45
C ASP A 293 13.64 8.04 2.44
N ILE A 294 13.49 7.19 3.47
CA ILE A 294 14.54 6.94 4.47
C ILE A 294 15.40 5.77 4.00
N THR A 295 16.69 6.02 3.81
CA THR A 295 17.64 4.94 3.47
C THR A 295 17.87 4.04 4.68
N TYR A 296 17.66 2.74 4.51
CA TYR A 296 17.84 1.74 5.55
C TYR A 296 18.61 0.52 5.05
N ARG A 297 19.15 -0.25 5.99
CA ARG A 297 19.76 -1.56 5.76
C ARG A 297 19.08 -2.57 6.68
N TYR A 298 18.54 -3.65 6.09
CA TYR A 298 18.05 -4.79 6.85
C TYR A 298 19.11 -5.89 6.85
N ALA A 299 19.65 -6.22 8.01
CA ALA A 299 20.67 -7.25 8.18
C ALA A 299 20.75 -7.73 9.64
N GLU A 300 21.59 -8.74 9.86
CA GLU A 300 22.12 -9.04 11.19
C GLU A 300 23.22 -8.04 11.53
N HIS A 301 23.08 -7.37 12.67
CA HIS A 301 24.01 -6.36 13.15
C HIS A 301 24.69 -6.85 14.42
N SER A 302 26.02 -6.79 14.44
CA SER A 302 26.79 -7.05 15.66
C SER A 302 26.87 -5.76 16.47
N LEU A 303 26.28 -5.77 17.66
CA LEU A 303 26.28 -4.64 18.58
C LEU A 303 27.23 -4.96 19.74
N MET A 304 28.15 -4.03 20.01
CA MET A 304 28.89 -4.04 21.27
C MET A 304 28.05 -3.28 22.29
N LEU A 305 27.44 -4.00 23.23
CA LEU A 305 26.81 -3.34 24.36
C LEU A 305 27.91 -2.92 25.32
N ASN A 306 27.85 -1.66 25.75
CA ASN A 306 28.82 -1.08 26.67
C ASN A 306 28.54 -1.50 28.12
N ASP A 307 28.26 -2.80 28.31
CA ASP A 307 28.30 -3.41 29.62
C ASP A 307 29.73 -3.85 29.90
N LYS A 308 30.12 -3.91 31.18
CA LYS A 308 31.52 -4.08 31.63
C LYS A 308 32.26 -5.26 30.98
N ASN A 309 31.52 -6.22 30.41
CA ASN A 309 32.01 -7.45 29.80
C ASN A 309 32.21 -7.39 28.27
N ARG A 310 32.05 -6.25 27.58
CA ARG A 310 32.27 -6.09 26.12
C ARG A 310 31.70 -7.23 25.27
N THR A 311 30.50 -7.68 25.61
CA THR A 311 29.84 -8.76 24.88
C THR A 311 29.31 -8.27 23.54
N ILE A 312 29.53 -9.06 22.50
CA ILE A 312 29.01 -8.81 21.16
C ILE A 312 27.70 -9.59 21.02
N THR A 313 26.59 -8.87 20.91
CA THR A 313 25.28 -9.47 20.64
C THR A 313 24.93 -9.26 19.18
N ARG A 314 24.40 -10.31 18.53
CA ARG A 314 23.92 -10.21 17.15
C ARG A 314 22.42 -9.98 17.12
N VAL A 315 22.00 -8.96 16.40
CA VAL A 315 20.59 -8.54 16.35
C VAL A 315 20.18 -8.31 14.92
N THR A 316 19.13 -9.00 14.48
CA THR A 316 18.53 -8.75 13.16
C THR A 316 17.56 -7.58 13.26
N GLY A 317 17.66 -6.65 12.31
CA GLY A 317 16.82 -5.45 12.32
C GLY A 317 17.08 -4.49 11.18
N PHE A 318 16.38 -3.36 11.23
CA PHE A 318 16.52 -2.25 10.30
C PHE A 318 17.41 -1.18 10.89
N LEU A 319 18.58 -0.97 10.31
CA LEU A 319 19.49 0.13 10.66
C LEU A 319 19.30 1.28 9.68
N PHE A 320 19.04 2.47 10.19
CA PHE A 320 18.99 3.69 9.39
C PHE A 320 19.58 4.88 10.16
N THR A 321 19.92 5.93 9.43
CA THR A 321 20.40 7.18 10.02
C THR A 321 19.26 8.17 10.08
N ARG A 322 18.97 8.68 11.28
CA ARG A 322 17.99 9.73 11.48
C ARG A 322 18.65 11.09 11.31
N ASP A 323 17.97 11.97 10.59
CA ASP A 323 18.37 13.36 10.40
C ASP A 323 18.09 14.17 11.69
N THR A 324 18.94 13.96 12.69
CA THR A 324 19.03 14.78 13.89
C THR A 324 20.34 15.56 13.87
N ASN A 325 20.46 16.60 14.68
CA ASN A 325 21.73 17.28 14.92
C ASN A 325 22.20 16.97 16.35
N PRO A 326 23.20 16.08 16.57
CA PRO A 326 23.98 15.34 15.57
C PRO A 326 23.22 14.13 14.97
N PRO A 327 23.63 13.61 13.80
CA PRO A 327 22.97 12.46 13.17
C PRO A 327 23.11 11.23 14.07
N ARG A 328 22.03 10.46 14.20
CA ARG A 328 21.99 9.28 15.06
C ARG A 328 21.58 8.06 14.26
N GLN A 329 22.34 6.98 14.40
CA GLN A 329 21.94 5.69 13.88
C GLN A 329 20.90 5.05 14.80
N VAL A 330 19.84 4.51 14.22
CA VAL A 330 18.76 3.83 14.93
C VAL A 330 18.64 2.43 14.37
N LEU A 331 18.70 1.43 15.26
CA LEU A 331 18.40 0.04 14.92
C LEU A 331 17.02 -0.33 15.47
N ILE A 332 16.10 -0.72 14.59
CA ILE A 332 14.79 -1.24 14.98
C ILE A 332 14.80 -2.76 14.84
N THR A 333 14.39 -3.47 15.89
CA THR A 333 14.33 -4.93 15.94
C THR A 333 13.00 -5.42 16.51
N GLU A 334 12.62 -6.64 16.16
CA GLU A 334 11.47 -7.36 16.76
C GLU A 334 11.87 -7.99 18.12
N SER A 335 13.16 -8.28 18.32
CA SER A 335 13.65 -8.91 19.54
C SER A 335 13.55 -7.96 20.74
N PRO A 336 12.99 -8.39 21.88
CA PRO A 336 12.86 -7.53 23.06
C PRO A 336 14.24 -7.11 23.57
N VAL A 337 14.46 -5.81 23.81
CA VAL A 337 15.74 -5.29 24.34
C VAL A 337 16.13 -5.96 25.66
N ALA A 338 15.15 -6.32 26.49
CA ALA A 338 15.40 -7.04 27.74
C ALA A 338 16.01 -8.44 27.51
N ALA A 339 15.63 -9.13 26.42
CA ALA A 339 16.27 -10.39 26.05
C ALA A 339 17.69 -10.14 25.53
N LEU A 340 17.92 -9.02 24.83
CA LEU A 340 19.30 -8.64 24.45
C LEU A 340 20.18 -8.40 25.68
N THR A 341 19.63 -7.91 26.79
CA THR A 341 20.37 -7.81 28.07
C THR A 341 20.42 -9.12 28.85
N ALA A 342 19.44 -10.02 28.71
CA ALA A 342 19.38 -11.29 29.45
C ALA A 342 20.23 -12.39 28.79
N GLU A 343 20.29 -12.45 27.46
CA GLU A 343 21.21 -13.32 26.70
C GLU A 343 22.67 -13.02 27.09
N LEU A 344 22.97 -11.77 27.44
CA LEU A 344 24.28 -11.38 27.98
C LEU A 344 24.56 -11.98 29.37
N GLN A 345 23.53 -12.15 30.19
CA GLN A 345 23.68 -12.75 31.52
C GLN A 345 23.89 -14.27 31.40
N GLU A 346 23.18 -14.95 30.49
CA GLU A 346 23.34 -16.40 30.30
C GLU A 346 24.69 -16.77 29.66
N VAL A 347 25.19 -15.98 28.70
CA VAL A 347 26.52 -16.21 28.10
C VAL A 347 27.64 -16.01 29.13
N LYS A 348 27.47 -15.05 30.06
CA LYS A 348 28.40 -14.84 31.18
C LYS A 348 28.48 -16.05 32.11
N ASP A 349 27.37 -16.73 32.34
CA ASP A 349 27.31 -17.88 33.27
C ASP A 349 27.84 -19.18 32.64
N LYS A 350 27.87 -19.28 31.30
CA LYS A 350 28.38 -20.45 30.55
C LYS A 350 29.88 -20.43 30.25
N HIS A 351 30.53 -19.27 30.35
CA HIS A 351 31.97 -19.12 30.13
C HIS A 351 32.63 -18.28 31.24
N PRO A 352 32.84 -18.87 32.44
CA PRO A 352 33.59 -18.22 33.52
C PRO A 352 35.08 -18.05 33.22
#